data_AF-A0A7J9CPE0-F1
#
_entry.id   AF-A0A7J9CPE0-F1
#
_cell.length_a   1.000
_cell.length_b   1.000
_cell.length_c   1.000
_cell.angle_alpha   90.00
_cell.angle_beta   90.00
_cell.angle_gamma   90.00
#
_symmetry.space_group_name_H-M   'P 1'
#
loop_
_entity.id
_entity.type
_entity.pdbx_description
1 polymer ?
#
loop_
_entity_poly.entity_id
_entity_poly.type
_entity_poly.pdbx_seq_one_letter_code
_entity_poly.pdbx_strand_id
1 'polypeptide(L)'
;MLNGLILGKHRRPQHFANALRKLRRAGKVGEFVSVFVNEKQRCVYIASDGGRVCRPLVIADKGISRIKEHHMKELLDGVRTFDDFLSDGLIEYLDVNEENNALIALYEGEATPETTHIEIEPFTILGVIAGLIPYPHHNQSPRNTYQCAMGKQAMGNIAYNQASRIIQYSLCRMDTLLYLLVYPQRPLLTTRTIELVGYDKLGAGQNATVAVISYSGYDIEDAIVMNKSSLDRGFGRCIVMKKILRPQRTGPGSEKMQVMHLLHFLYG
;
A
#
# COMPACT_ATOMS: atom_id res chain seq x y z
N MET A 1 -12.95 10.87 30.16
CA MET A 1 -12.12 9.69 30.45
C MET A 1 -10.83 9.84 29.65
N LEU A 2 -9.68 9.68 30.28
CA LEU A 2 -8.38 9.69 29.63
C LEU A 2 -7.84 8.25 29.63
N ASN A 3 -7.67 7.64 28.47
CA ASN A 3 -7.16 6.25 28.34
C ASN A 3 -7.90 5.26 29.27
N GLY A 4 -9.23 5.38 29.36
CA GLY A 4 -10.06 4.54 30.22
C GLY A 4 -10.18 5.00 31.69
N LEU A 5 -9.35 5.94 32.16
CA LEU A 5 -9.42 6.48 33.52
C LEU A 5 -10.43 7.64 33.60
N ILE A 6 -11.24 7.63 34.66
CA ILE A 6 -12.18 8.73 34.95
C ILE A 6 -11.40 9.85 35.64
N LEU A 7 -11.17 10.96 34.93
CA LEU A 7 -10.51 12.14 35.49
C LEU A 7 -11.47 13.11 36.17
N GLY A 8 -12.67 13.28 35.62
CA GLY A 8 -13.59 14.29 36.11
C GLY A 8 -14.84 14.44 35.26
N LYS A 9 -15.63 15.46 35.61
CA LYS A 9 -16.92 15.79 34.98
C LYS A 9 -16.86 17.18 34.34
N HIS A 10 -17.56 17.34 33.22
CA HIS A 10 -17.66 18.64 32.55
C HIS A 10 -19.12 18.94 32.19
N ARG A 11 -19.58 20.16 32.46
CA ARG A 11 -20.95 20.61 32.13
C ARG A 11 -21.25 20.72 30.62
N ARG A 12 -20.24 20.97 29.78
CA ARG A 12 -20.39 21.23 28.33
C ARG A 12 -19.42 20.35 27.52
N PRO A 13 -19.75 19.07 27.27
CA PRO A 13 -18.84 18.12 26.63
C PRO A 13 -18.43 18.54 25.20
N GLN A 14 -19.38 19.04 24.41
CA GLN A 14 -19.11 19.43 23.01
C GLN A 14 -18.16 20.63 22.90
N HIS A 15 -18.32 21.61 23.79
CA HIS A 15 -17.44 22.77 23.82
C HIS A 15 -16.02 22.38 24.24
N PHE A 16 -15.92 21.49 25.22
CA PHE A 16 -14.64 20.95 25.66
C PHE A 16 -13.92 20.17 24.57
N ALA A 17 -14.63 19.26 23.88
CA ALA A 17 -14.06 18.51 22.77
C ALA A 17 -13.58 19.43 21.64
N ASN A 18 -14.40 20.42 21.26
CA ASN A 18 -14.02 21.39 20.23
C ASN A 18 -12.85 22.28 20.64
N ALA A 19 -12.76 22.67 21.92
CA ALA A 19 -11.62 23.43 22.44
C ALA A 19 -10.33 22.59 22.38
N LEU A 20 -10.41 21.31 22.76
CA LEU A 20 -9.26 20.42 22.74
C LEU A 20 -8.78 20.13 21.31
N ARG A 21 -9.70 19.93 20.36
CA ARG A 21 -9.38 19.83 18.92
C ARG A 21 -8.72 21.10 18.38
N LYS A 22 -9.20 22.28 18.78
CA LYS A 22 -8.56 23.57 18.40
C LYS A 22 -7.14 23.68 18.95
N LEU A 23 -6.89 23.22 20.18
CA LEU A 23 -5.55 23.19 20.75
C LEU A 23 -4.62 22.21 20.01
N ARG A 24 -5.14 21.05 19.59
CA ARG A 24 -4.41 20.09 18.73
C ARG A 24 -4.05 20.71 17.38
N ARG A 25 -5.01 21.32 16.69
CA ARG A 25 -4.82 21.99 15.40
C ARG A 25 -3.88 23.21 15.45
N ALA A 26 -3.65 23.77 16.64
CA ALA A 26 -2.70 24.85 16.87
C ALA A 26 -1.31 24.35 17.34
N GLY A 27 -1.07 23.04 17.31
CA GLY A 27 0.18 22.41 17.73
C GLY A 27 0.47 22.48 19.23
N LYS A 28 -0.53 22.77 20.08
CA LYS A 28 -0.36 22.84 21.55
C LYS A 28 -0.53 21.50 22.24
N VAL A 29 -1.23 20.58 21.59
CA VAL A 29 -1.46 19.20 22.03
C VAL A 29 -0.96 18.29 20.90
N GLY A 30 -0.44 17.11 21.23
CA GLY A 30 0.05 16.17 20.24
C GLY A 30 -1.00 15.82 19.18
N GLU A 31 -0.57 15.71 17.93
CA GLU A 31 -1.42 15.41 16.76
C GLU A 31 -2.18 14.08 16.87
N PHE A 32 -1.66 13.11 17.61
CA PHE A 32 -2.27 11.79 17.82
C PHE A 32 -3.24 11.73 19.00
N VAL A 33 -3.46 12.84 19.72
CA VAL A 33 -4.47 12.87 20.79
C VAL A 33 -5.84 12.92 20.14
N SER A 34 -6.62 11.86 20.28
CA SER A 34 -7.98 11.80 19.73
C SER A 34 -9.01 12.16 20.80
N VAL A 35 -10.07 12.84 20.36
CA VAL A 35 -11.13 13.33 21.25
C VAL A 35 -12.47 12.97 20.66
N PHE A 36 -13.18 12.05 21.30
CA PHE A 36 -14.50 11.62 20.87
C PHE A 36 -15.54 11.79 21.98
N VAL A 37 -16.72 12.24 21.58
CA VAL A 37 -17.87 12.46 22.47
C VAL A 37 -18.87 11.36 22.20
N ASN A 38 -19.05 10.48 23.16
CA ASN A 38 -20.08 9.45 23.09
C ASN A 38 -21.36 9.96 23.79
N GLU A 39 -22.39 10.23 23.01
CA GLU A 39 -23.68 10.70 23.52
C GLU A 39 -24.43 9.63 24.31
N LYS A 40 -24.33 8.35 23.90
CA LYS A 40 -25.01 7.24 24.57
C LYS A 40 -24.46 7.01 25.97
N GLN A 41 -23.14 7.04 26.12
CA GLN A 41 -22.44 6.88 27.41
C GLN A 41 -22.30 8.20 28.18
N ARG A 42 -22.70 9.33 27.57
CA ARG A 42 -22.52 10.69 28.10
C ARG A 42 -21.09 10.96 28.58
N CYS A 43 -20.12 10.47 27.82
CA CYS A 43 -18.71 10.51 28.17
C CYS A 43 -17.89 11.12 27.05
N VAL A 44 -16.96 12.02 27.40
CA VAL A 44 -15.90 12.48 26.50
C VAL A 44 -14.69 11.61 26.74
N TYR A 45 -14.22 10.95 25.71
CA TYR A 45 -13.04 10.13 25.73
C TYR A 45 -11.89 10.90 25.09
N ILE A 46 -10.76 10.88 25.77
CA ILE A 46 -9.50 11.41 25.31
C ILE A 46 -8.56 10.21 25.27
N ALA A 47 -8.07 9.89 24.09
CA ALA A 47 -7.11 8.81 23.90
C ALA A 47 -5.77 9.40 23.46
N SER A 48 -4.72 9.07 24.21
CA SER A 48 -3.34 9.48 23.98
C SER A 48 -2.39 8.29 23.94
N ASP A 49 -2.92 7.08 24.05
CA ASP A 49 -2.18 5.82 23.99
C ASP A 49 -1.73 5.51 22.55
N GLY A 50 -0.64 4.76 22.43
CA GLY A 50 -0.13 4.31 21.15
C GLY A 50 -0.85 3.06 20.63
N GLY A 51 -0.64 2.73 19.36
CA GLY A 51 -1.20 1.51 18.73
C GLY A 51 -2.57 1.69 18.08
N ARG A 52 -3.13 2.89 18.12
CA ARG A 52 -4.35 3.26 17.39
C ARG A 52 -4.03 3.51 15.92
N VAL A 53 -4.96 3.17 15.05
CA VAL A 53 -4.86 3.44 13.62
C VAL A 53 -5.45 4.82 13.37
N CYS A 54 -4.64 5.69 12.77
CA CYS A 54 -5.08 7.01 12.38
C CYS A 54 -5.01 7.16 10.86
N ARG A 55 -5.92 7.94 10.29
CA ARG A 55 -5.87 8.36 8.88
C ARG A 55 -5.83 9.89 8.77
N PRO A 56 -5.01 10.45 7.86
CA PRO A 56 -5.00 11.87 7.61
C PRO A 56 -6.22 12.28 6.79
N LEU A 57 -6.89 13.34 7.21
CA LEU A 57 -8.03 13.93 6.51
C LEU A 57 -7.88 15.44 6.41
N VAL A 58 -8.41 16.03 5.33
CA VAL A 58 -8.41 17.48 5.16
C VAL A 58 -9.48 18.07 6.07
N ILE A 59 -9.13 19.10 6.83
CA ILE A 59 -10.10 19.81 7.67
C ILE A 59 -10.96 20.69 6.77
N ALA A 60 -12.28 20.60 6.93
CA ALA A 60 -13.24 21.48 6.28
C ALA A 60 -13.92 22.38 7.31
N ASP A 61 -13.93 23.68 7.05
CA ASP A 61 -14.69 24.64 7.84
C ASP A 61 -16.00 24.93 7.12
N LYS A 62 -17.10 24.36 7.63
CA LYS A 62 -18.46 24.49 7.06
C LYS A 62 -18.53 24.04 5.60
N GLY A 63 -17.95 22.88 5.29
CA GLY A 63 -17.92 22.32 3.94
C GLY A 63 -16.88 22.93 3.00
N ILE A 64 -16.14 23.97 3.42
CA ILE A 64 -15.07 24.55 2.62
C ILE A 64 -13.74 23.94 3.06
N SER A 65 -13.02 23.32 2.13
CA SER A 65 -11.67 22.80 2.34
C SER A 65 -10.73 23.91 2.80
N ARG A 66 -9.94 23.65 3.85
CA ARG A 66 -8.87 24.57 4.27
C ARG A 66 -7.70 24.59 3.29
N ILE A 67 -7.51 23.50 2.57
CA ILE A 67 -6.49 23.43 1.53
C ILE A 67 -6.98 24.23 0.34
N LYS A 68 -6.12 25.14 -0.14
CA LYS A 68 -6.40 26.00 -1.29
C LYS A 68 -5.33 25.77 -2.34
N GLU A 69 -5.59 26.22 -3.57
CA GLU A 69 -4.67 26.04 -4.69
C GLU A 69 -3.24 26.55 -4.42
N HIS A 70 -3.07 27.64 -3.67
CA HIS A 70 -1.74 28.17 -3.35
C HIS A 70 -0.94 27.22 -2.43
N HIS A 71 -1.58 26.56 -1.45
CA HIS A 71 -0.92 25.52 -0.65
C HIS A 71 -0.44 24.37 -1.54
N MET A 72 -1.23 23.99 -2.54
CA MET A 72 -0.85 22.93 -3.49
C MET A 72 0.32 23.35 -4.38
N LYS A 73 0.39 24.61 -4.80
CA LYS A 73 1.55 25.15 -5.53
C LYS A 73 2.81 25.13 -4.67
N GLU A 74 2.72 25.59 -3.43
CA GLU A 74 3.84 25.58 -2.47
C GLU A 74 4.35 24.16 -2.16
N LEU A 75 3.45 23.17 -2.14
CA LEU A 75 3.80 21.76 -1.99
C LEU A 75 4.51 21.21 -3.24
N LEU A 76 4.05 21.57 -4.44
CA LEU A 76 4.67 21.16 -5.71
C LEU A 76 6.07 21.78 -5.89
N ASP A 77 6.23 23.04 -5.49
CA ASP A 77 7.52 23.76 -5.53
C ASP A 77 8.50 23.28 -4.45
N GLY A 78 8.05 22.41 -3.53
CA GLY A 78 8.86 21.86 -2.44
C GLY A 78 9.17 22.86 -1.33
N VAL A 79 8.42 23.96 -1.23
CA VAL A 79 8.56 24.98 -0.18
C VAL A 79 7.99 24.47 1.15
N ARG A 80 6.89 23.70 1.07
CA ARG A 80 6.25 23.07 2.23
C ARG A 80 6.27 21.55 2.12
N THR A 81 6.28 20.90 3.27
CA THR A 81 6.16 19.45 3.44
C THR A 81 4.78 19.07 4.00
N PHE A 82 4.49 17.77 4.03
CA PHE A 82 3.25 17.25 4.61
C PHE A 82 3.12 17.59 6.11
N ASP A 83 4.23 17.61 6.84
CA ASP A 83 4.24 17.90 8.28
C ASP A 83 3.92 19.38 8.57
N ASP A 84 4.25 20.28 7.64
CA ASP A 84 3.87 21.68 7.72
C ASP A 84 2.34 21.85 7.61
N PHE A 85 1.68 21.01 6.81
CA PHE A 85 0.22 21.03 6.66
C PHE A 85 -0.51 20.54 7.93
N LEU A 86 0.13 19.63 8.68
CA LEU A 86 -0.34 19.22 10.00
C LEU A 86 -0.15 20.35 11.02
N SER A 87 1.03 20.97 11.02
CA SER A 87 1.38 22.07 11.95
C SER A 87 0.48 23.30 11.78
N ASP A 88 0.11 23.62 10.54
CA ASP A 88 -0.81 24.71 10.20
C ASP A 88 -2.30 24.35 10.44
N GLY A 89 -2.60 23.09 10.77
CA GLY A 89 -3.96 22.62 10.98
C GLY A 89 -4.82 22.65 9.71
N LEU A 90 -4.21 22.34 8.56
CA LEU A 90 -4.89 22.10 7.28
C LEU A 90 -5.37 20.65 7.17
N ILE A 91 -4.52 19.73 7.63
CA ILE A 91 -4.78 18.29 7.70
C ILE A 91 -4.77 17.90 9.19
N GLU A 92 -5.55 16.90 9.58
CA GLU A 92 -5.39 16.25 10.87
C GLU A 92 -5.52 14.74 10.79
N TYR A 93 -4.90 14.06 11.75
CA TYR A 93 -5.07 12.62 11.94
C TYR A 93 -6.34 12.35 12.73
N LEU A 94 -7.22 11.54 12.15
CA LEU A 94 -8.41 11.03 12.84
C LEU A 94 -8.25 9.55 13.16
N ASP A 95 -8.66 9.22 14.38
CA ASP A 95 -8.75 7.87 14.92
C ASP A 95 -10.17 7.34 14.67
N VAL A 96 -10.34 6.02 14.61
CA VAL A 96 -11.61 5.33 14.33
C VAL A 96 -12.74 5.79 15.26
N ASN A 97 -12.43 6.05 16.53
CA ASN A 97 -13.43 6.54 17.47
C ASN A 97 -13.82 8.00 17.25
N GLU A 98 -12.88 8.85 16.83
CA GLU A 98 -13.12 10.26 16.55
C GLU A 98 -13.89 10.45 15.23
N GLU A 99 -13.69 9.56 14.26
CA GLU A 99 -14.44 9.52 13.00
C GLU A 99 -15.95 9.35 13.21
N ASN A 100 -16.38 8.66 14.27
CA ASN A 100 -17.82 8.57 14.60
C ASN A 100 -18.46 9.93 14.91
N ASN A 101 -17.66 10.95 15.26
CA ASN A 101 -18.12 12.31 15.49
C ASN A 101 -17.82 13.25 14.32
N ALA A 102 -17.29 12.75 13.21
CA ALA A 102 -16.95 13.53 12.03
C ALA A 102 -17.90 13.19 10.87
N LEU A 103 -18.34 14.22 10.14
CA LEU A 103 -18.95 14.05 8.84
C LEU A 103 -17.87 14.27 7.78
N ILE A 104 -17.56 13.21 7.03
CA ILE A 104 -16.48 13.16 6.02
C ILE A 104 -17.11 13.13 4.63
N ALA A 105 -16.76 14.07 3.76
CA ALA A 105 -17.14 14.05 2.35
C ALA A 105 -16.06 13.33 1.51
N LEU A 106 -16.47 12.59 0.48
CA LEU A 106 -15.56 11.88 -0.43
C LEU A 106 -14.89 12.85 -1.42
N TYR A 107 -15.67 13.80 -1.93
CA TYR A 107 -15.20 14.81 -2.88
C TYR A 107 -15.63 16.20 -2.41
N GLU A 108 -14.87 17.22 -2.79
CA GLU A 108 -15.18 18.62 -2.44
C GLU A 108 -16.55 19.06 -2.97
N GLY A 109 -16.99 18.53 -4.12
CA GLY A 109 -18.29 18.86 -4.71
C GLY A 109 -19.51 18.30 -3.96
N GLU A 110 -19.31 17.31 -3.09
CA GLU A 110 -20.37 16.69 -2.28
C GLU A 110 -20.39 17.25 -0.84
N ALA A 111 -19.52 18.22 -0.53
CA ALA A 111 -19.43 18.79 0.80
C ALA A 111 -20.65 19.65 1.14
N THR A 112 -21.25 19.40 2.31
CA THR A 112 -22.33 20.22 2.87
C THR A 112 -21.78 21.15 3.94
N PRO A 113 -22.52 22.19 4.36
CA PRO A 113 -22.08 23.07 5.45
C PRO A 113 -21.86 22.36 6.79
N GLU A 114 -22.34 21.13 6.94
CA GLU A 114 -22.16 20.28 8.12
C GLU A 114 -20.89 19.41 8.04
N THR A 115 -20.32 19.28 6.84
CA THR A 115 -19.10 18.50 6.61
C THR A 115 -17.94 19.09 7.41
N THR A 116 -17.29 18.20 8.18
CA THR A 116 -16.17 18.54 9.07
C THR A 116 -14.81 18.23 8.43
N HIS A 117 -14.78 17.22 7.56
CA HIS A 117 -13.56 16.72 6.94
C HIS A 117 -13.84 16.30 5.50
N ILE A 118 -12.79 16.29 4.68
CA ILE A 118 -12.83 15.83 3.30
C ILE A 118 -11.73 14.80 3.11
N GLU A 119 -12.03 13.73 2.39
CA GLU A 119 -11.04 12.73 1.99
C GLU A 119 -9.94 13.36 1.13
N ILE A 120 -8.69 13.00 1.41
CA ILE A 120 -7.56 13.43 0.56
C ILE A 120 -7.69 12.75 -0.81
N GLU A 121 -7.90 11.44 -0.81
CA GLU A 121 -8.00 10.65 -2.03
C GLU A 121 -8.68 9.29 -1.76
N PRO A 122 -9.82 8.99 -2.41
CA PRO A 122 -10.62 7.80 -2.10
C PRO A 122 -9.97 6.46 -2.47
N PHE A 123 -9.03 6.41 -3.43
CA PHE A 123 -8.41 5.13 -3.80
C PHE A 123 -7.50 4.54 -2.71
N THR A 124 -7.14 5.35 -1.70
CA THR A 124 -6.31 4.93 -0.55
C THR A 124 -7.03 3.95 0.38
N ILE A 125 -8.33 3.70 0.16
CA ILE A 125 -9.06 2.58 0.77
C ILE A 125 -8.44 1.22 0.39
N LEU A 126 -7.81 1.13 -0.78
CA LEU A 126 -7.11 -0.07 -1.23
C LEU A 126 -5.65 -0.01 -0.80
N GLY A 127 -5.18 -1.09 -0.16
CA GLY A 127 -3.77 -1.23 0.19
C GLY A 127 -2.87 -1.38 -1.04
N VAL A 128 -1.55 -1.39 -0.81
CA VAL A 128 -0.51 -1.46 -1.85
C VAL A 128 -0.77 -2.54 -2.91
N ILE A 129 -1.10 -3.75 -2.49
CA ILE A 129 -1.26 -4.90 -3.38
C ILE A 129 -2.58 -4.83 -4.15
N ALA A 130 -3.66 -4.36 -3.50
CA ALA A 130 -4.94 -4.16 -4.15
C ALA A 130 -4.91 -3.00 -5.15
N GLY A 131 -4.06 -1.99 -4.90
CA GLY A 131 -3.83 -0.88 -5.82
C GLY A 131 -3.07 -1.26 -7.09
N LEU A 132 -2.50 -2.47 -7.19
CA LEU A 132 -1.92 -2.98 -8.44
C LEU A 132 -2.99 -3.37 -9.47
N ILE A 133 -4.23 -3.57 -9.04
CA ILE A 133 -5.33 -4.00 -9.90
C ILE A 133 -5.79 -2.80 -10.73
N PRO A 134 -5.80 -2.90 -12.08
CA PRO A 134 -6.40 -1.87 -12.90
C PRO A 134 -7.93 -1.89 -12.75
N TYR A 135 -8.54 -0.71 -12.64
CA TYR A 135 -9.99 -0.53 -12.54
C TYR A 135 -10.69 -1.48 -11.52
N PRO A 136 -10.28 -1.49 -10.24
CA PRO A 136 -10.80 -2.44 -9.25
C PRO A 136 -12.31 -2.26 -8.98
N HIS A 137 -12.87 -1.09 -9.27
CA HIS A 137 -14.29 -0.76 -9.13
C HIS A 137 -15.19 -1.39 -10.21
N HIS A 138 -14.63 -1.85 -11.33
CA HIS A 138 -15.38 -2.58 -12.37
C HIS A 138 -15.43 -4.10 -12.10
N ASN A 139 -14.61 -4.59 -11.17
CA ASN A 139 -14.52 -5.99 -10.84
C ASN A 139 -15.41 -6.35 -9.65
N GLN A 140 -15.90 -7.59 -9.63
CA GLN A 140 -16.55 -8.13 -8.44
C GLN A 140 -15.52 -8.31 -7.30
N SER A 141 -15.94 -8.03 -6.06
CA SER A 141 -15.07 -8.12 -4.87
C SER A 141 -14.23 -9.41 -4.76
N PRO A 142 -14.76 -10.63 -5.01
CA PRO A 142 -13.96 -11.86 -4.95
C PRO A 142 -12.79 -11.88 -5.95
N ARG A 143 -12.95 -11.29 -7.13
CA ARG A 143 -11.90 -11.24 -8.16
C ARG A 143 -10.73 -10.38 -7.73
N ASN A 144 -11.02 -9.27 -7.05
CA ASN A 144 -9.99 -8.42 -6.49
C ASN A 144 -9.20 -9.15 -5.38
N THR A 145 -9.89 -9.91 -4.53
CA THR A 145 -9.25 -10.72 -3.49
C THR A 145 -8.33 -11.79 -4.07
N TYR A 146 -8.77 -12.50 -5.12
CA TYR A 146 -7.93 -13.49 -5.79
C TYR A 146 -6.67 -12.85 -6.38
N GLN A 147 -6.79 -11.72 -7.05
CA GLN A 147 -5.64 -11.02 -7.61
C GLN A 147 -4.66 -10.55 -6.52
N CYS A 148 -5.15 -10.15 -5.35
CA CYS A 148 -4.28 -9.77 -4.23
C CYS A 148 -3.46 -10.96 -3.69
N ALA A 149 -4.01 -12.17 -3.71
CA ALA A 149 -3.28 -13.37 -3.30
C ALA A 149 -2.29 -13.82 -4.39
N MET A 150 -2.74 -13.88 -5.65
CA MET A 150 -1.95 -14.34 -6.79
C MET A 150 -0.83 -13.37 -7.16
N GLY A 151 -1.07 -12.06 -7.01
CA GLY A 151 -0.06 -11.03 -7.29
C GLY A 151 1.20 -11.17 -6.43
N LYS A 152 1.09 -11.71 -5.21
CA LYS A 152 2.24 -11.99 -4.33
C LYS A 152 3.06 -13.19 -4.79
N GLN A 153 2.47 -14.07 -5.59
CA GLN A 153 3.08 -15.30 -6.09
C GLN A 153 3.65 -15.14 -7.50
N ALA A 154 3.32 -14.03 -8.18
CA ALA A 154 3.78 -13.75 -9.52
C ALA A 154 5.31 -13.72 -9.58
N MET A 155 5.87 -14.35 -10.61
CA MET A 155 7.30 -14.36 -10.86
C MET A 155 7.74 -13.06 -11.53
N GLY A 156 8.91 -12.56 -11.15
CA GLY A 156 9.40 -11.28 -11.65
C GLY A 156 10.79 -10.95 -11.16
N ASN A 157 11.14 -9.70 -11.32
CA ASN A 157 12.34 -9.15 -10.72
C ASN A 157 12.08 -8.81 -9.25
N ILE A 158 12.93 -9.31 -8.36
CA ILE A 158 12.80 -9.15 -6.91
C ILE A 158 13.56 -7.92 -6.41
N ALA A 159 14.81 -7.73 -6.85
CA ALA A 159 15.66 -6.63 -6.38
C ALA A 159 16.83 -6.37 -7.34
N TYR A 160 17.38 -5.16 -7.38
CA TYR A 160 18.55 -4.86 -8.23
C TYR A 160 19.77 -5.75 -7.94
N ASN A 161 19.95 -6.16 -6.68
CA ASN A 161 21.05 -7.04 -6.27
C ASN A 161 20.81 -8.54 -6.60
N GLN A 162 19.73 -8.89 -7.30
CA GLN A 162 19.42 -10.27 -7.69
C GLN A 162 20.36 -10.79 -8.80
N ALA A 163 20.86 -9.91 -9.66
CA ALA A 163 21.54 -10.26 -10.90
C ALA A 163 22.99 -9.75 -10.98
N SER A 164 23.52 -9.16 -9.92
CA SER A 164 24.95 -8.78 -9.84
C SER A 164 25.84 -10.03 -9.69
N ARG A 165 25.84 -10.95 -10.69
CA ARG A 165 26.86 -12.01 -10.94
C ARG A 165 26.48 -12.94 -12.13
N ILE A 166 26.27 -12.45 -13.35
CA ILE A 166 26.31 -13.36 -14.53
C ILE A 166 27.75 -13.58 -15.03
N ILE A 167 28.69 -12.69 -14.70
CA ILE A 167 30.13 -12.88 -14.96
C ILE A 167 30.91 -12.38 -13.74
N GLN A 168 31.83 -13.19 -13.24
CA GLN A 168 32.73 -12.92 -12.12
C GLN A 168 32.12 -12.92 -10.71
N TYR A 169 32.25 -14.07 -10.09
CA TYR A 169 32.70 -14.27 -8.72
C TYR A 169 32.38 -13.27 -7.53
N SER A 170 31.21 -12.58 -7.38
CA SER A 170 30.59 -12.32 -6.03
C SER A 170 29.03 -12.20 -6.05
N LEU A 171 28.27 -12.97 -5.23
CA LEU A 171 26.80 -13.22 -5.25
C LEU A 171 26.32 -12.63 -3.93
N CYS A 172 25.68 -11.47 -3.96
CA CYS A 172 25.34 -10.78 -2.71
C CYS A 172 24.02 -11.29 -2.08
N ARG A 173 23.21 -12.09 -2.79
CA ARG A 173 21.95 -12.64 -2.25
C ARG A 173 21.87 -14.16 -2.47
N MET A 174 21.70 -14.91 -1.39
CA MET A 174 21.69 -16.38 -1.39
C MET A 174 20.42 -16.93 -0.75
N ASP A 175 19.28 -16.67 -1.39
CA ASP A 175 17.98 -17.19 -0.98
C ASP A 175 17.85 -18.69 -1.34
N THR A 176 17.03 -19.42 -0.59
CA THR A 176 16.86 -20.88 -0.76
C THR A 176 16.25 -21.24 -2.11
N LEU A 177 15.26 -20.46 -2.53
CA LEU A 177 14.56 -20.63 -3.80
C LEU A 177 14.17 -19.26 -4.34
N LEU A 178 14.38 -19.05 -5.63
CA LEU A 178 14.13 -17.77 -6.28
C LEU A 178 13.61 -18.01 -7.70
N TYR A 179 12.48 -17.36 -8.02
CA TYR A 179 11.86 -17.39 -9.35
C TYR A 179 12.06 -16.05 -10.05
N LEU A 180 12.83 -16.05 -11.14
CA LEU A 180 13.06 -14.86 -11.96
C LEU A 180 12.40 -15.01 -13.32
N LEU A 181 11.94 -13.88 -13.87
CA LEU A 181 11.51 -13.77 -15.25
C LEU A 181 12.65 -13.24 -16.10
N VAL A 182 12.91 -13.83 -17.28
CA VAL A 182 14.04 -13.41 -18.12
C VAL A 182 13.79 -12.05 -18.77
N TYR A 183 12.57 -11.82 -19.26
CA TYR A 183 12.20 -10.57 -19.93
C TYR A 183 10.96 -9.94 -19.26
N PRO A 184 11.08 -9.39 -18.05
CA PRO A 184 9.96 -8.69 -17.42
C PRO A 184 9.64 -7.40 -18.19
N GLN A 185 8.36 -7.06 -18.26
CA GLN A 185 7.88 -5.84 -18.90
C GLN A 185 7.11 -5.00 -17.91
N ARG A 186 7.16 -3.67 -18.08
CA ARG A 186 6.29 -2.74 -17.36
C ARG A 186 4.85 -2.95 -17.81
N PRO A 187 3.86 -3.01 -16.91
CA PRO A 187 2.46 -3.07 -17.30
C PRO A 187 2.08 -1.85 -18.13
N LEU A 188 1.35 -2.07 -19.24
CA LEU A 188 0.89 -0.96 -20.10
C LEU A 188 -0.10 -0.04 -19.38
N LEU A 189 -0.99 -0.63 -18.60
CA LEU A 189 -1.96 0.09 -17.79
C LEU A 189 -1.42 0.23 -16.36
N THR A 190 -1.02 1.44 -15.98
CA THR A 190 -0.52 1.75 -14.64
C THR A 190 -1.58 2.43 -13.78
N THR A 191 -1.53 2.18 -12.47
CA THR A 191 -2.28 2.92 -11.46
C THR A 191 -1.35 3.88 -10.74
N ARG A 192 -1.89 4.92 -10.09
CA ARG A 192 -1.09 5.82 -9.25
C ARG A 192 -0.36 5.09 -8.13
N THR A 193 -0.98 4.06 -7.55
CA THR A 193 -0.35 3.22 -6.53
C THR A 193 0.88 2.47 -7.06
N ILE A 194 0.86 1.98 -8.30
CA ILE A 194 2.04 1.34 -8.94
C ILE A 194 3.21 2.32 -9.03
N GLU A 195 2.95 3.56 -9.42
CA GLU A 195 3.96 4.61 -9.55
C GLU A 195 4.54 5.01 -8.18
N LEU A 196 3.69 5.19 -7.17
CA LEU A 196 4.10 5.54 -5.80
C LEU A 196 4.96 4.44 -5.15
N VAL A 197 4.63 3.18 -5.40
CA VAL A 197 5.37 2.03 -4.87
C VAL A 197 6.64 1.74 -5.68
N GLY A 198 6.71 2.24 -6.92
CA GLY A 198 7.80 1.94 -7.85
C GLY A 198 7.77 0.52 -8.41
N TYR A 199 6.59 -0.09 -8.48
CA TYR A 199 6.40 -1.45 -9.02
C TYR A 199 6.63 -1.49 -10.54
N ASP A 200 6.58 -0.34 -11.21
CA ASP A 200 6.93 -0.18 -12.62
C ASP A 200 8.42 -0.43 -12.93
N LYS A 201 9.31 -0.21 -11.95
CA LYS A 201 10.76 -0.43 -12.08
C LYS A 201 11.16 -1.91 -11.98
N LEU A 202 10.47 -2.66 -11.14
CA LEU A 202 10.69 -4.10 -10.91
C LEU A 202 9.43 -4.88 -11.29
N GLY A 203 9.10 -4.86 -12.59
CA GLY A 203 7.91 -5.52 -13.11
C GLY A 203 7.93 -7.04 -12.88
N ALA A 204 6.80 -7.58 -12.47
CA ALA A 204 6.55 -9.02 -12.40
C ALA A 204 5.45 -9.40 -13.40
N GLY A 205 5.88 -9.72 -14.63
CA GLY A 205 4.98 -10.11 -15.71
C GLY A 205 5.48 -9.70 -17.10
N GLN A 206 4.71 -10.09 -18.11
CA GLN A 206 4.88 -9.70 -19.50
C GLN A 206 3.53 -9.27 -20.07
N ASN A 207 3.52 -8.26 -20.94
CA ASN A 207 2.32 -7.88 -21.66
C ASN A 207 2.08 -8.87 -22.79
N ALA A 208 0.91 -9.52 -22.77
CA ALA A 208 0.50 -10.48 -23.79
C ALA A 208 -0.51 -9.86 -24.75
N THR A 209 -0.44 -10.22 -26.04
CA THR A 209 -1.55 -9.99 -26.96
C THR A 209 -2.58 -11.09 -26.74
N VAL A 210 -3.76 -10.71 -26.23
CA VAL A 210 -4.83 -11.65 -25.87
C VAL A 210 -5.96 -11.54 -26.89
N ALA A 211 -6.39 -12.67 -27.44
CA ALA A 211 -7.59 -12.77 -28.27
C ALA A 211 -8.67 -13.54 -27.51
N VAL A 212 -9.84 -12.93 -27.31
CA VAL A 212 -10.98 -13.54 -26.62
C VAL A 212 -11.88 -14.20 -27.66
N ILE A 213 -11.63 -15.47 -27.93
CA ILE A 213 -12.38 -16.30 -28.90
C ILE A 213 -12.47 -17.74 -28.38
N SER A 214 -13.51 -18.47 -28.77
CA SER A 214 -13.56 -19.92 -28.56
C SER A 214 -12.71 -20.61 -29.64
N TYR A 215 -11.63 -21.28 -29.23
CA TYR A 215 -10.66 -21.87 -30.18
C TYR A 215 -10.19 -23.25 -29.74
N SER A 216 -10.14 -24.20 -30.69
CA SER A 216 -9.61 -25.56 -30.55
C SER A 216 -10.30 -26.51 -29.56
N GLY A 217 -11.22 -26.02 -28.72
CA GLY A 217 -11.96 -26.83 -27.74
C GLY A 217 -11.12 -27.26 -26.51
N TYR A 218 -9.87 -26.79 -26.42
CA TYR A 218 -8.99 -26.98 -25.26
C TYR A 218 -9.01 -25.79 -24.28
N ASP A 219 -9.89 -24.82 -24.52
CA ASP A 219 -10.13 -23.59 -23.75
C ASP A 219 -11.33 -23.73 -22.79
N ILE A 220 -11.70 -24.97 -22.43
CA ILE A 220 -12.77 -25.29 -21.49
C ILE A 220 -12.28 -25.06 -20.05
N GLU A 221 -13.15 -24.55 -19.17
CA GLU A 221 -12.91 -24.41 -17.71
C GLU A 221 -11.59 -23.67 -17.36
N ASP A 222 -11.51 -22.39 -17.72
CA ASP A 222 -10.39 -21.48 -17.41
C ASP A 222 -9.03 -21.86 -18.05
N ALA A 223 -9.00 -22.83 -18.96
CA ALA A 223 -7.80 -23.18 -19.72
C ALA A 223 -7.43 -22.11 -20.76
N ILE A 224 -6.12 -21.90 -20.95
CA ILE A 224 -5.59 -20.89 -21.88
C ILE A 224 -4.73 -21.58 -22.94
N VAL A 225 -5.01 -21.32 -24.22
CA VAL A 225 -4.20 -21.80 -25.34
C VAL A 225 -3.10 -20.77 -25.65
N MET A 226 -1.85 -21.21 -25.68
CA MET A 226 -0.68 -20.34 -25.93
C MET A 226 -0.03 -20.62 -27.30
N ASN A 227 0.50 -19.57 -27.92
CA ASN A 227 1.23 -19.70 -29.19
C ASN A 227 2.65 -20.25 -28.96
N LYS A 228 2.93 -21.45 -29.51
CA LYS A 228 4.25 -22.08 -29.46
C LYS A 228 5.38 -21.18 -29.98
N SER A 229 5.15 -20.47 -31.08
CA SER A 229 6.17 -19.57 -31.65
C SER A 229 6.54 -18.41 -30.71
N SER A 230 5.64 -18.00 -29.81
CA SER A 230 5.91 -16.96 -28.82
C SER A 230 6.77 -17.51 -27.66
N LEU A 231 6.51 -18.75 -27.21
CA LEU A 231 7.30 -19.43 -26.19
C LEU A 231 8.75 -19.67 -26.66
N ASP A 232 8.90 -20.11 -27.92
CA ASP A 232 10.22 -20.33 -28.55
C ASP A 232 11.05 -19.03 -28.63
N ARG A 233 10.37 -17.86 -28.69
CA ARG A 233 11.01 -16.54 -28.68
C ARG A 233 11.24 -15.95 -27.30
N GLY A 234 10.82 -16.64 -26.23
CA GLY A 234 11.11 -16.24 -24.85
C GLY A 234 9.94 -15.66 -24.05
N PHE A 235 8.71 -15.74 -24.56
CA PHE A 235 7.53 -15.40 -23.77
C PHE A 235 7.42 -16.35 -22.55
N GLY A 236 7.25 -15.79 -21.35
CA GLY A 236 7.10 -16.54 -20.10
C GLY A 236 8.34 -17.31 -19.61
N ARG A 237 9.53 -17.11 -20.20
CA ARG A 237 10.74 -17.83 -19.76
C ARG A 237 11.16 -17.44 -18.34
N CYS A 238 11.28 -18.45 -17.49
CA CYS A 238 11.62 -18.29 -16.08
C CYS A 238 12.93 -18.99 -15.72
N ILE A 239 13.68 -18.42 -14.78
CA ILE A 239 14.88 -19.02 -14.18
C ILE A 239 14.53 -19.39 -12.75
N VAL A 240 14.74 -20.66 -12.41
CA VAL A 240 14.61 -21.14 -11.03
C VAL A 240 16.01 -21.32 -10.47
N MET A 241 16.34 -20.51 -9.46
CA MET A 241 17.58 -20.66 -8.69
C MET A 241 17.26 -21.38 -7.39
N LYS A 242 17.89 -22.53 -7.18
CA LYS A 242 17.78 -23.28 -5.92
C LYS A 242 19.15 -23.39 -5.27
N LYS A 243 19.21 -23.02 -4.00
CA LYS A 243 20.42 -23.15 -3.20
C LYS A 243 20.42 -24.50 -2.50
N ILE A 244 21.55 -25.21 -2.61
CA ILE A 244 21.80 -26.42 -1.84
C ILE A 244 23.01 -26.17 -0.97
N LEU A 245 22.80 -26.14 0.34
CA LEU A 245 23.85 -26.01 1.32
C LEU A 245 24.34 -27.42 1.68
N ARG A 246 25.62 -27.70 1.41
CA ARG A 246 26.25 -28.94 1.87
C ARG A 246 27.24 -28.61 2.98
N PRO A 247 27.00 -29.05 4.22
CA PRO A 247 28.02 -28.97 5.26
C PRO A 247 29.14 -29.96 4.89
N GLN A 248 30.35 -29.45 4.72
CA GLN A 248 31.54 -30.27 4.51
C GLN A 248 32.27 -30.38 5.85
N ARG A 249 32.26 -31.59 6.42
CA ARG A 249 33.01 -31.88 7.65
C ARG A 249 34.48 -32.06 7.30
N THR A 250 35.35 -31.20 7.82
CA THR A 250 36.80 -31.26 7.60
C THR A 250 37.58 -31.87 8.77
N GLY A 251 36.91 -32.60 9.66
CA GLY A 251 37.49 -33.31 10.80
C GLY A 251 36.57 -33.25 12.03
N PRO A 252 36.94 -33.90 13.15
CA PRO A 252 36.20 -33.77 14.40
C PRO A 252 36.30 -32.32 14.92
N GLY A 253 35.19 -31.59 14.89
CA GLY A 253 35.08 -30.23 15.44
C GLY A 253 35.23 -29.05 14.48
N SER A 254 35.41 -29.26 13.17
CA SER A 254 35.39 -28.16 12.18
C SER A 254 34.44 -28.42 11.02
N GLU A 255 33.43 -27.56 10.88
CA GLU A 255 32.49 -27.54 9.76
C GLU A 255 32.84 -26.38 8.81
N LYS A 256 33.06 -26.69 7.53
CA LYS A 256 33.11 -25.70 6.46
C LYS A 256 31.86 -25.86 5.60
N MET A 257 31.14 -24.77 5.33
CA MET A 257 29.99 -24.81 4.41
C MET A 257 30.47 -24.69 2.97
N GLN A 258 30.14 -25.67 2.13
CA GLN A 258 30.35 -25.60 0.69
C GLN A 258 29.03 -25.20 0.03
N VAL A 259 29.05 -24.10 -0.75
CA VAL A 259 27.87 -23.60 -1.48
C VAL A 259 27.93 -24.13 -2.91
N MET A 260 26.90 -24.87 -3.33
CA MET A 260 26.77 -25.40 -4.68
C MET A 260 25.52 -24.80 -5.34
N HIS A 261 25.64 -24.26 -6.55
CA HIS A 261 24.55 -23.62 -7.29
C HIS A 261 24.02 -24.53 -8.39
N LEU A 262 22.71 -24.79 -8.39
CA LEU A 262 22.03 -25.45 -9.50
C LEU A 262 21.13 -24.43 -10.20
N LEU A 263 21.45 -24.08 -11.44
CA LEU A 263 20.58 -23.29 -12.30
C LEU A 263 19.74 -24.25 -13.14
N HIS A 264 18.41 -24.18 -13.00
CA HIS A 264 17.51 -24.93 -13.87
C HIS A 264 16.79 -23.96 -14.79
N PHE A 265 16.98 -24.13 -16.10
CA PHE A 265 16.14 -23.50 -17.10
C PHE A 265 14.89 -24.36 -17.27
N LEU A 266 13.73 -23.83 -16.89
CA LEU A 266 12.46 -24.49 -17.22
C LEU A 266 12.15 -24.15 -18.67
N TYR A 267 12.39 -25.10 -19.57
CA TYR A 267 11.82 -25.11 -20.90
C TYR A 267 10.44 -25.77 -20.80
N GLY A 268 9.40 -25.04 -21.18
CA GLY A 268 8.04 -25.58 -21.33
C GLY A 268 7.92 -26.43 -22.59
#